data_AF-A0A1A6GVI1-F1
#
_entry.id   AF-A0A1A6GVI1-F1
#
_cell.length_a   1.000
_cell.length_b   1.000
_cell.length_c   1.000
_cell.angle_alpha   90.00
_cell.angle_beta   90.00
_cell.angle_gamma   90.00
#
_symmetry.space_group_name_H-M   'P 1'
#
loop_
_entity.id
_entity.type
_entity.pdbx_description
1 polymer ?
#
loop_
_entity_poly.entity_id
_entity_poly.type
_entity_poly.pdbx_seq_one_letter_code
_entity_poly.pdbx_strand_id
1 'polypeptide(L)'
;MYFKHVLFEDTFFDKCYFEDVTSTDTYFKNCTIESTTFYNTDLYKHKFIDCRFINSTFLEQKEGCHMDFEEDNDFLIYLVSFLGSLSVLPGNIISALLMDRIGRLKMIGGSMLISAVCCFFLFFGNSESAMIGWQCLFCGTSIAAWNALDVITVELYPTTQ
;
A
#
# COMPACT_ATOMS: atom_id res chain seq x y z
N MET A 1 -7.10 25.72 -2.68
CA MET A 1 -8.43 25.20 -2.27
C MET A 1 -8.41 23.67 -2.34
N TYR A 2 -9.12 22.94 -1.46
CA TYR A 2 -9.13 21.47 -1.48
C TYR A 2 -10.55 20.93 -1.65
N PHE A 3 -10.80 20.15 -2.70
CA PHE A 3 -12.06 19.43 -2.94
C PHE A 3 -11.85 17.94 -2.71
N LYS A 4 -12.76 17.29 -1.97
CA LYS A 4 -12.70 15.85 -1.71
C LYS A 4 -14.08 15.24 -1.87
N HIS A 5 -14.22 14.23 -2.73
CA HIS A 5 -15.48 13.54 -3.03
C HIS A 5 -16.64 14.49 -3.40
N VAL A 6 -16.39 15.46 -4.29
CA VAL A 6 -17.40 16.43 -4.72
C VAL A 6 -17.85 16.15 -6.15
N LEU A 7 -19.15 16.07 -6.39
CA LEU A 7 -19.72 15.97 -7.72
C LEU A 7 -20.46 17.27 -8.04
N PHE A 8 -20.00 17.99 -9.07
CA PHE A 8 -20.75 19.11 -9.64
C PHE A 8 -21.52 18.59 -10.85
N GLU A 9 -22.84 18.61 -10.79
CA GLU A 9 -23.72 18.15 -11.87
C GLU A 9 -24.62 19.30 -12.34
N ASP A 10 -24.85 19.41 -13.64
CA ASP A 10 -25.73 20.41 -14.28
C ASP A 10 -25.46 21.86 -13.84
N THR A 11 -24.20 22.15 -13.49
CA THR A 11 -23.80 23.43 -12.91
C THR A 11 -23.21 24.37 -13.97
N PHE A 12 -23.56 25.66 -13.88
CA PHE A 12 -23.00 26.72 -14.71
C PHE A 12 -21.97 27.55 -13.93
N PHE A 13 -20.73 27.59 -14.43
CA PHE A 13 -19.64 28.39 -13.88
C PHE A 13 -19.35 29.56 -14.83
N ASP A 14 -19.67 30.79 -14.41
CA ASP A 14 -19.38 32.01 -15.17
C ASP A 14 -18.28 32.82 -14.46
N LYS A 15 -17.25 33.22 -15.19
CA LYS A 15 -16.16 34.10 -14.71
C LYS A 15 -15.52 33.65 -13.40
N CYS A 16 -15.32 32.34 -13.25
CA CYS A 16 -14.69 31.77 -12.06
C CYS A 16 -13.16 31.79 -12.15
N TYR A 17 -12.48 31.84 -11.02
CA TYR A 17 -11.01 31.77 -10.94
C TYR A 17 -10.60 30.66 -9.96
N PHE A 18 -10.04 29.58 -10.49
CA PHE A 18 -9.58 28.44 -9.71
C PHE A 18 -8.06 28.47 -9.60
N GLU A 19 -7.55 28.82 -8.41
CA GLU A 19 -6.12 28.92 -8.10
C GLU A 19 -5.73 27.92 -7.01
N ASP A 20 -4.60 27.24 -7.20
CA ASP A 20 -4.03 26.28 -6.24
C ASP A 20 -5.08 25.25 -5.76
N VAL A 21 -5.90 24.77 -6.69
CA VAL A 21 -6.94 23.78 -6.40
C VAL A 21 -6.35 22.38 -6.46
N THR A 22 -6.60 21.61 -5.41
CA THR A 22 -6.30 20.18 -5.35
C THR A 22 -7.61 19.43 -5.13
N SER A 23 -7.88 18.41 -5.92
CA SER A 23 -9.17 17.76 -6.04
C SER A 23 -9.04 16.24 -6.05
N THR A 24 -9.55 15.58 -5.02
CA THR A 24 -9.58 14.12 -4.90
C THR A 24 -11.01 13.62 -5.12
N ASP A 25 -11.20 12.61 -5.97
CA ASP A 25 -12.52 12.06 -6.34
C ASP A 25 -13.59 13.11 -6.66
N THR A 26 -13.18 14.16 -7.38
CA THR A 26 -14.04 15.29 -7.69
C THR A 26 -14.27 15.37 -9.20
N TYR A 27 -15.54 15.43 -9.60
CA TYR A 27 -15.94 15.37 -11.00
C TYR A 27 -16.95 16.47 -11.34
N PHE A 28 -16.88 16.94 -12.57
CA PHE A 28 -17.83 17.88 -13.16
C PHE A 28 -18.57 17.13 -14.27
N LYS A 29 -19.90 17.03 -14.16
CA LYS A 29 -20.77 16.30 -15.09
C LYS A 29 -21.80 17.25 -15.69
N ASN A 30 -21.88 17.27 -17.02
CA ASN A 30 -22.82 18.10 -17.77
C ASN A 30 -22.78 19.60 -17.38
N CYS A 31 -21.60 20.08 -16.97
CA CYS A 31 -21.40 21.47 -16.55
C CYS A 31 -21.06 22.36 -17.75
N THR A 32 -21.47 23.63 -17.67
CA THR A 32 -21.02 24.65 -18.63
C THR A 32 -20.08 25.63 -17.92
N ILE A 33 -18.86 25.75 -18.42
CA ILE A 33 -17.79 26.55 -17.85
C ILE A 33 -17.47 27.68 -18.84
N GLU A 34 -17.78 28.91 -18.46
CA GLU A 34 -17.62 30.11 -19.26
C GLU A 34 -16.65 31.09 -18.61
N SER A 35 -15.74 31.65 -19.41
CA SER A 35 -14.80 32.70 -19.00
C SER A 35 -14.01 32.38 -17.72
N THR A 36 -13.72 31.10 -17.48
CA THR A 36 -13.10 30.63 -16.24
C THR A 36 -11.61 30.37 -16.44
N THR A 37 -10.80 30.73 -15.44
CA THR A 37 -9.34 30.51 -15.46
C THR A 37 -8.93 29.48 -14.42
N PHE A 38 -8.12 28.52 -14.82
CA PHE A 38 -7.53 27.49 -13.97
C PHE A 38 -6.03 27.73 -13.89
N TYR A 39 -5.52 28.08 -12.70
CA TYR A 39 -4.12 28.36 -12.43
C TYR A 39 -3.58 27.42 -11.34
N ASN A 40 -2.52 26.67 -11.62
CA ASN A 40 -1.92 25.72 -10.66
C ASN A 40 -2.92 24.71 -10.06
N THR A 41 -3.78 24.14 -10.91
CA THR A 41 -4.79 23.16 -10.50
C THR A 41 -4.49 21.75 -11.03
N ASP A 42 -5.03 20.75 -10.34
CA ASP A 42 -5.01 19.32 -10.73
C ASP A 42 -6.31 18.88 -11.45
N LEU A 43 -7.03 19.85 -12.03
CA LEU A 43 -8.27 19.65 -12.76
C LEU A 43 -7.99 19.33 -14.23
N TYR A 44 -7.66 18.07 -14.50
CA TYR A 44 -7.38 17.57 -15.85
C TYR A 44 -8.65 17.22 -16.63
N LYS A 45 -8.48 16.99 -17.94
CA LYS A 45 -9.59 16.66 -18.86
C LYS A 45 -10.46 15.49 -18.40
N HIS A 46 -9.91 14.50 -17.71
CA HIS A 46 -10.68 13.32 -17.27
C HIS A 46 -11.67 13.61 -16.13
N LYS A 47 -11.49 14.71 -15.37
CA LYS A 47 -12.41 15.13 -14.29
C LYS A 47 -13.66 15.83 -14.83
N PHE A 48 -13.69 16.17 -16.12
CA PHE A 48 -14.82 16.84 -16.79
C PHE A 48 -15.51 15.87 -17.76
N ILE A 49 -16.73 15.47 -17.45
CA ILE A 49 -17.53 14.53 -18.23
C ILE A 49 -18.67 15.33 -18.87
N ASP A 50 -18.77 15.29 -20.19
CA ASP A 50 -19.81 16.00 -20.97
C ASP A 50 -19.92 17.50 -20.66
N CYS A 51 -18.80 18.14 -20.28
CA CYS A 51 -18.78 19.57 -19.95
C CYS A 51 -18.49 20.44 -21.18
N ARG A 52 -19.10 21.62 -21.21
CA ARG A 52 -18.89 22.62 -22.27
C ARG A 52 -17.98 23.74 -21.77
N PHE A 53 -16.87 23.97 -22.46
CA PHE A 53 -15.94 25.07 -22.16
C PHE A 53 -16.10 26.22 -23.16
N ILE A 54 -16.30 27.43 -22.66
CA ILE A 54 -16.41 28.67 -23.46
C ILE A 54 -15.38 29.66 -22.91
N ASN A 55 -14.44 30.12 -23.74
CA ASN A 55 -13.39 31.10 -23.35
C ASN A 55 -12.66 30.77 -22.03
N SER A 56 -12.40 29.50 -21.75
CA SER A 56 -11.70 29.08 -20.53
C SER A 56 -10.22 28.86 -20.78
N THR A 57 -9.39 29.21 -19.80
CA THR A 57 -7.92 29.12 -19.89
C THR A 57 -7.35 28.21 -18.79
N PHE A 58 -6.38 27.39 -19.16
CA PHE A 58 -5.62 26.53 -18.24
C PHE A 58 -4.17 26.98 -18.28
N LEU A 59 -3.66 27.49 -17.16
CA LEU A 59 -2.30 28.01 -17.00
C LEU A 59 -1.60 27.26 -15.88
N GLU A 60 -0.35 26.86 -16.14
CA GLU A 60 0.51 26.13 -15.17
C GLU A 60 -0.24 25.00 -14.47
N GLN A 61 -0.64 23.95 -15.21
CA GLN A 61 -1.20 22.77 -14.56
C GLN A 61 -0.17 22.20 -13.59
N LYS A 62 -0.60 21.81 -12.38
CA LYS A 62 0.32 21.18 -11.43
C LYS A 62 0.96 19.98 -12.12
N GLU A 63 2.26 20.03 -12.39
CA GLU A 63 3.02 18.86 -12.82
C GLU A 63 3.21 17.94 -11.62
N GLY A 64 2.13 17.27 -11.22
CA GLY A 64 2.19 16.19 -10.26
C GLY A 64 2.66 14.93 -10.99
N CYS A 65 3.70 14.27 -10.47
CA CYS A 65 3.86 12.83 -10.69
C CYS A 65 2.52 12.18 -10.37
N HIS A 66 1.95 11.45 -11.33
CA HIS A 66 0.72 10.68 -11.20
C HIS A 66 0.70 9.90 -9.89
N MET A 67 0.11 10.50 -8.86
CA MET A 67 -0.29 9.84 -7.62
C MET A 67 -1.70 10.32 -7.26
N ASP A 68 -2.59 10.34 -8.25
CA ASP A 68 -4.02 10.10 -8.03
C ASP A 68 -4.25 8.60 -7.68
N PHE A 69 -3.33 8.00 -6.92
CA PHE A 69 -3.26 6.59 -6.52
C PHE A 69 -3.34 6.46 -4.98
N GLU A 70 -4.17 7.27 -4.32
CA GLU A 70 -4.54 6.97 -2.93
C GLU A 70 -5.36 5.67 -2.86
N GLU A 71 -6.06 5.25 -3.93
CA GLU A 71 -6.83 4.00 -3.92
C GLU A 71 -6.01 2.74 -4.30
N ASP A 72 -5.07 2.81 -5.25
CA ASP A 72 -4.29 1.61 -5.65
C ASP A 72 -3.15 1.27 -4.68
N ASN A 73 -2.52 2.28 -4.04
CA ASN A 73 -1.49 2.01 -3.03
C ASN A 73 -2.11 1.44 -1.76
N ASP A 74 -3.32 1.86 -1.39
CA ASP A 74 -4.06 1.26 -0.29
C ASP A 74 -4.27 -0.24 -0.56
N PHE A 75 -4.79 -0.62 -1.73
CA PHE A 75 -4.97 -2.02 -2.09
C PHE A 75 -3.67 -2.82 -2.03
N LEU A 76 -2.55 -2.28 -2.57
CA LEU A 76 -1.25 -2.94 -2.52
C LEU A 76 -0.74 -3.11 -1.09
N ILE A 77 -0.85 -2.09 -0.23
CA ILE A 77 -0.42 -2.19 1.18
C ILE A 77 -1.24 -3.25 1.92
N TYR A 78 -2.56 -3.29 1.72
CA TYR A 78 -3.42 -4.33 2.27
C TYR A 78 -3.07 -5.72 1.73
N LEU A 79 -2.82 -5.84 0.43
CA LEU A 79 -2.46 -7.09 -0.22
C LEU A 79 -1.12 -7.62 0.29
N VAL A 80 -0.10 -6.77 0.43
CA VAL A 80 1.20 -7.14 1.00
C VAL A 80 1.04 -7.60 2.46
N SER A 81 0.25 -6.87 3.25
CA SER A 81 -0.04 -7.25 4.64
C SER A 81 -0.80 -8.59 4.73
N PHE A 82 -1.73 -8.81 3.80
CA PHE A 82 -2.48 -10.05 3.67
C PHE A 82 -1.59 -11.23 3.25
N LEU A 83 -0.76 -11.07 2.23
CA LEU A 83 0.18 -12.09 1.77
C LEU A 83 1.24 -12.41 2.83
N GLY A 84 1.72 -11.40 3.56
CA GLY A 84 2.59 -11.58 4.71
C GLY A 84 1.93 -12.48 5.76
N SER A 85 0.69 -12.17 6.15
CA SER A 85 -0.09 -12.99 7.10
C SER A 85 -0.38 -14.40 6.58
N LEU A 86 -0.71 -14.54 5.29
CA LEU A 86 -0.98 -15.81 4.64
C LEU A 86 0.25 -16.72 4.64
N SER A 87 1.45 -16.15 4.46
CA SER A 87 2.73 -16.89 4.46
C SER A 87 3.07 -17.50 5.83
N VAL A 88 2.47 -17.02 6.91
CA VAL A 88 2.66 -17.54 8.26
C VAL A 88 2.04 -18.93 8.43
N LEU A 89 0.93 -19.22 7.75
CA LEU A 89 0.24 -20.52 7.81
C LEU A 89 1.13 -21.70 7.39
N PRO A 90 1.72 -21.71 6.18
CA PRO A 90 2.65 -22.78 5.81
C PRO A 90 3.89 -22.78 6.69
N GLY A 91 4.38 -21.61 7.14
CA GLY A 91 5.49 -21.51 8.09
C GLY A 91 5.21 -22.24 9.40
N ASN A 92 4.00 -22.09 9.95
CA ASN A 92 3.56 -22.80 11.15
C ASN A 92 3.54 -24.33 10.96
N ILE A 93 2.96 -24.81 9.86
CA ILE A 93 2.90 -26.25 9.55
C ILE A 93 4.31 -26.84 9.44
N ILE A 94 5.19 -26.19 8.68
CA ILE A 94 6.58 -26.62 8.50
C ILE A 94 7.32 -26.59 9.84
N SER A 95 7.11 -25.55 10.66
CA SER A 95 7.74 -25.44 11.97
C SER A 95 7.32 -26.58 12.90
N ALA A 96 6.04 -26.96 12.92
CA ALA A 96 5.54 -28.06 13.73
C ALA A 96 6.20 -29.39 13.34
N LEU A 97 6.29 -29.67 12.03
CA LEU A 97 6.91 -30.90 11.52
C LEU A 97 8.42 -30.98 11.76
N LEU A 98 9.12 -29.84 11.63
CA LEU A 98 10.57 -29.79 11.80
C LEU A 98 11.01 -29.70 13.26
N MET A 99 10.16 -29.15 14.13
CA MET A 99 10.44 -29.00 15.55
C MET A 99 10.69 -30.34 16.24
N ASP A 100 9.94 -31.38 15.86
CA ASP A 100 10.11 -32.74 16.38
C ASP A 100 11.40 -33.43 15.90
N ARG A 101 12.00 -32.97 14.78
CA ARG A 101 13.15 -33.63 14.14
C ARG A 101 14.48 -32.92 14.39
N ILE A 102 14.49 -31.60 14.35
CA ILE A 102 15.72 -30.77 14.35
C ILE A 102 16.08 -30.28 15.77
N GLY A 103 15.09 -30.25 16.67
CA GLY A 103 15.24 -29.76 18.04
C GLY A 103 15.06 -28.25 18.15
N ARG A 104 14.53 -27.79 19.30
CA ARG A 104 14.03 -26.42 19.48
C ARG A 104 15.11 -25.34 19.31
N LEU A 105 16.29 -25.54 19.92
CA LEU A 105 17.36 -24.55 19.88
C LEU A 105 17.95 -24.35 18.47
N LYS A 106 18.10 -25.44 17.71
CA LYS A 106 18.59 -25.39 16.32
C LYS A 106 17.56 -24.79 15.37
N MET A 107 16.27 -25.02 15.63
CA MET A 107 15.18 -24.36 14.89
C MET A 107 15.21 -22.84 15.06
N ILE A 108 15.40 -22.34 16.29
CA ILE A 108 15.51 -20.90 16.56
C ILE A 108 16.69 -20.31 15.78
N GLY A 109 17.89 -20.88 15.93
CA GLY A 109 19.09 -20.37 15.27
C GLY A 109 19.01 -20.44 13.74
N GLY A 110 18.52 -21.57 13.20
CA GLY A 110 18.41 -21.77 11.75
C GLY A 110 17.40 -20.82 11.10
N SER A 111 16.22 -20.66 11.70
CA SER A 111 15.19 -19.75 11.18
C SER A 111 15.63 -18.28 11.24
N MET A 112 16.30 -17.85 12.32
CA MET A 112 16.84 -16.49 12.44
C MET A 112 17.95 -16.18 11.43
N LEU A 113 18.81 -17.16 11.11
CA LEU A 113 19.83 -16.97 10.08
C LEU A 113 19.21 -16.84 8.68
N ILE A 114 18.20 -17.67 8.38
CA ILE A 114 17.51 -17.61 7.09
C ILE A 114 16.75 -16.29 6.95
N SER A 115 16.06 -15.84 8.00
CA SER A 115 15.34 -14.57 7.97
C SER A 115 16.27 -13.36 7.82
N ALA A 116 17.47 -13.39 8.43
CA ALA A 116 18.50 -12.38 8.21
C ALA A 116 18.97 -12.33 6.75
N VAL A 117 19.15 -13.49 6.11
CA VAL A 117 19.49 -13.57 4.68
C VAL A 117 18.37 -13.00 3.81
N CYS A 118 17.11 -13.32 4.10
CA CYS A 118 15.96 -12.73 3.38
C CYS A 118 15.91 -11.20 3.53
N CYS A 119 16.18 -10.68 4.73
CA CYS A 119 16.23 -9.24 4.99
C CYS A 119 17.36 -8.55 4.21
N PHE A 120 18.53 -9.20 4.08
CA PHE A 120 19.61 -8.70 3.24
C PHE A 120 19.20 -8.59 1.77
N PHE A 121 18.47 -9.57 1.23
CA PHE A 121 17.97 -9.52 -0.14
C PHE A 121 16.84 -8.50 -0.35
N LEU A 122 16.02 -8.23 0.67
CA LEU A 122 15.04 -7.14 0.63
C LEU A 122 15.72 -5.79 0.37
N PHE A 123 16.88 -5.55 0.97
CA PHE A 123 17.64 -4.31 0.77
C PHE A 123 18.12 -4.10 -0.68
N PHE A 124 18.39 -5.18 -1.42
CA PHE A 124 18.80 -5.13 -2.83
C PHE A 124 17.64 -5.29 -3.84
N GLY A 125 16.40 -5.41 -3.35
CA GLY A 125 15.21 -5.61 -4.17
C GLY A 125 14.88 -4.37 -5.00
N ASN A 126 15.14 -4.42 -6.30
CA ASN A 126 14.77 -3.35 -7.25
C ASN A 126 13.38 -3.54 -7.86
N SER A 127 12.73 -4.67 -7.62
CA SER A 127 11.42 -5.04 -8.17
C SER A 127 10.40 -5.23 -7.04
N GLU A 128 9.23 -4.61 -7.17
CA GLU A 128 8.14 -4.68 -6.20
C GLU A 128 7.70 -6.13 -5.94
N SER A 129 7.55 -6.94 -6.99
CA SER A 129 7.15 -8.34 -6.84
C SER A 129 8.20 -9.19 -6.14
N ALA A 130 9.49 -8.90 -6.37
CA ALA A 130 10.58 -9.56 -5.67
C ALA A 130 10.60 -9.19 -4.18
N MET A 131 10.36 -7.91 -3.85
CA MET A 131 10.27 -7.45 -2.46
C MET A 131 9.14 -8.15 -1.69
N ILE A 132 7.96 -8.28 -2.31
CA ILE A 132 6.82 -8.99 -1.70
C ILE A 132 7.15 -10.47 -1.47
N GLY A 133 7.79 -11.13 -2.45
CA GLY A 133 8.23 -12.52 -2.31
C GLY A 133 9.21 -12.72 -1.16
N TRP A 134 10.21 -11.85 -1.03
CA TRP A 134 11.17 -11.88 0.09
C TRP A 134 10.53 -11.55 1.43
N GLN A 135 9.56 -10.64 1.47
CA GLN A 135 8.78 -10.33 2.67
C GLN A 135 7.99 -11.55 3.16
N CYS A 136 7.31 -12.26 2.25
CA CYS A 136 6.61 -13.50 2.59
C CYS A 136 7.57 -14.59 3.09
N LEU A 137 8.74 -14.75 2.48
CA LEU A 137 9.76 -15.70 2.96
C LEU A 137 10.27 -15.32 4.35
N PHE A 138 10.50 -14.03 4.61
CA PHE A 138 10.87 -13.53 5.92
C PHE A 138 9.79 -13.83 6.97
N CYS A 139 8.54 -13.47 6.69
CA CYS A 139 7.41 -13.74 7.60
C CYS A 139 7.24 -15.25 7.88
N GLY A 140 7.24 -16.08 6.82
CA GLY A 140 7.05 -17.52 6.94
C GLY A 140 8.22 -18.25 7.64
N THR A 141 9.45 -17.76 7.53
CA THR A 141 10.60 -18.37 8.24
C THR A 141 10.73 -17.86 9.67
N SER A 142 10.45 -16.58 9.92
CA SER A 142 10.50 -15.98 11.25
C SER A 142 9.50 -16.60 12.23
N ILE A 143 8.33 -17.05 11.76
CA ILE A 143 7.34 -17.69 12.64
C ILE A 143 7.85 -19.00 13.23
N ALA A 144 8.71 -19.73 12.52
CA ALA A 144 9.32 -20.94 13.05
C ALA A 144 10.21 -20.64 14.28
N ALA A 145 10.86 -19.48 14.31
CA ALA A 145 11.63 -19.01 15.46
C ALA A 145 10.71 -18.72 16.65
N TRP A 146 9.60 -18.02 16.41
CA TRP A 146 8.62 -17.66 17.43
C TRP A 146 7.96 -18.89 18.05
N ASN A 147 7.48 -19.82 17.22
CA ASN A 147 6.92 -21.08 17.72
C ASN A 147 7.93 -21.87 18.54
N ALA A 148 9.21 -21.86 18.13
CA ALA A 148 10.26 -22.54 18.88
C ALA A 148 10.59 -21.87 20.22
N LEU A 149 10.52 -20.55 20.28
CA LEU A 149 10.67 -19.78 21.50
C LEU A 149 9.50 -20.01 22.47
N ASP A 150 8.27 -20.06 21.97
CA ASP A 150 7.10 -20.28 22.83
C ASP A 150 7.17 -21.64 23.53
N VAL A 151 7.55 -22.69 22.80
CA VAL A 151 7.65 -24.02 23.41
C VAL A 151 8.85 -24.13 24.35
N ILE A 152 10.02 -23.60 23.99
CA ILE A 152 11.19 -23.66 24.89
C ILE A 152 10.93 -22.87 26.19
N THR A 153 10.17 -21.79 26.12
CA THR A 153 9.80 -20.97 27.29
C THR A 153 8.99 -21.78 28.28
N VAL A 154 8.01 -22.58 27.82
CA VAL A 154 7.23 -23.45 28.70
C VAL A 154 8.09 -24.60 29.27
N GLU A 155 9.02 -25.15 28.49
CA GLU A 155 9.93 -26.21 28.93
C GLU A 155 10.96 -25.76 29.96
N LEU A 156 11.29 -24.47 29.98
CA LEU A 156 12.24 -23.89 30.93
C LEU A 156 11.69 -23.82 32.36
N TYR A 157 10.38 -23.78 32.54
CA TYR A 157 9.78 -23.75 33.86
C TYR A 157 9.68 -25.18 34.42
N PRO A 158 10.33 -25.47 35.57
CA PRO A 158 10.25 -26.78 36.18
C PRO A 158 8.80 -27.06 36.62
N THR A 159 8.25 -28.18 36.17
CA THR A 159 6.93 -28.68 36.60
C THR A 159 7.00 -29.37 37.96
N THR A 160 7.97 -29.03 38.81
CA THR A 160 8.14 -29.61 40.15
C THR A 160 6.85 -29.46 40.95
N GLN A 161 6.13 -30.57 41.02
CA GLN A 161 5.17 -30.92 42.03
C GLN A 161 5.90 -31.68 43.15
#